data_AF-A0A5K1C4T3-F1
#
_entry.id   AF-A0A5K1C4T3-F1
#
_cell.length_a   1.000
_cell.length_b   1.000
_cell.length_c   1.000
_cell.angle_alpha   90.00
_cell.angle_beta   90.00
_cell.angle_gamma   90.00
#
_symmetry.space_group_name_H-M   'P 1'
#
loop_
_entity.id
_entity.type
_entity.pdbx_description
1 polymer ?
#
loop_
_entity_poly.entity_id
_entity_poly.type
_entity_poly.pdbx_seq_one_letter_code
_entity_poly.pdbx_strand_id
1 'polypeptide(L)'
;MTAGIRAQILLNLGKRSESWCRASRRLAVVEEDAMASQYNLRGAKGKESAHLEEESPAHDQEDLEKTVNRLVTDVATHGEALGFAAETFEAFKEEMKLMQEQIVEAVTMNRSLSNLVKTLQDKVVELRASNQRLLRIDSASSSQGRTSRIDVQRLVKYSGSPDARVIDNFLFQVDYYMDLQNVVEEDL
;
A
#
# COMPACT_ATOMS: atom_id res chain seq x y z
N MET A 1 -4.05 16.20 -1.49
CA MET A 1 -4.21 15.50 -0.20
C MET A 1 -3.74 14.04 -0.22
N THR A 2 -3.56 13.41 -1.39
CA THR A 2 -3.34 11.96 -1.55
C THR A 2 -1.89 11.46 -1.38
N ALA A 3 -0.88 12.31 -1.60
CA ALA A 3 0.53 11.90 -1.50
C ALA A 3 1.01 11.68 -0.06
N GLY A 4 0.53 12.50 0.89
CA GLY A 4 0.95 12.43 2.29
C GLY A 4 0.47 11.16 3.00
N ILE A 5 -0.78 10.74 2.74
CA ILE A 5 -1.35 9.52 3.32
C ILE A 5 -0.60 8.28 2.81
N ARG A 6 -0.24 8.26 1.51
CA ARG A 6 0.49 7.16 0.90
C ARG A 6 1.93 7.03 1.43
N ALA A 7 2.61 8.16 1.64
CA ALA A 7 3.94 8.19 2.24
C ALA A 7 3.93 7.69 3.69
N GLN A 8 2.91 8.07 4.48
CA GLN A 8 2.79 7.65 5.87
C GLN A 8 2.55 6.13 6.01
N ILE A 9 1.73 5.55 5.13
CA ILE A 9 1.47 4.10 5.11
C ILE A 9 2.75 3.34 4.78
N LEU A 10 3.49 3.74 3.74
CA LEU A 10 4.74 3.09 3.35
C LEU A 10 5.81 3.19 4.45
N LEU A 11 5.93 4.35 5.11
CA LEU A 11 6.86 4.55 6.22
C LEU A 11 6.52 3.64 7.41
N ASN A 12 5.23 3.51 7.74
CA ASN A 12 4.77 2.67 8.84
C ASN A 12 4.98 1.17 8.53
N LEU A 13 4.74 0.74 7.30
CA LEU A 13 5.06 -0.63 6.87
C LEU A 13 6.56 -0.93 6.96
N GLY A 14 7.43 0.00 6.52
CA GLY A 14 8.89 -0.18 6.57
C GLY A 14 9.42 -0.32 8.00
N LYS A 15 8.97 0.54 8.92
CA LYS A 15 9.37 0.45 10.33
C LYS A 15 8.91 -0.86 10.98
N ARG A 16 7.74 -1.35 10.61
CA ARG A 16 7.18 -2.60 11.13
C ARG A 16 7.93 -3.81 10.59
N SER A 17 8.28 -3.85 9.29
CA SER A 17 9.09 -4.92 8.72
C SER A 17 10.49 -4.98 9.35
N GLU A 18 11.12 -3.85 9.62
CA GLU A 18 12.43 -3.82 10.29
C GLU A 18 12.36 -4.31 11.74
N SER A 19 11.29 -3.99 12.46
CA SER A 19 11.05 -4.51 13.81
C SER A 19 10.89 -6.03 13.79
N TRP A 20 10.12 -6.54 12.82
CA TRP A 20 9.90 -7.97 12.61
C TRP A 20 11.21 -8.70 12.30
N CYS A 21 12.02 -8.20 11.38
CA CYS A 21 13.35 -8.76 11.09
C CYS A 21 14.31 -8.73 12.30
N ARG A 22 14.12 -7.81 13.24
CA ARG A 22 14.92 -7.72 14.47
C ARG A 22 14.46 -8.75 15.50
N ALA A 23 13.14 -8.93 15.64
CA ALA A 23 12.54 -9.94 16.50
C ALA A 23 12.84 -11.36 16.02
N SER A 24 12.70 -11.65 14.71
CA SER A 24 13.04 -12.96 14.14
C SER A 24 14.52 -13.32 14.33
N ARG A 25 15.43 -12.35 14.20
CA ARG A 25 16.86 -12.57 14.48
C ARG A 25 17.13 -12.88 15.95
N ARG A 26 16.43 -12.24 16.88
CA ARG A 26 16.56 -12.53 18.32
C ARG A 26 16.02 -13.91 18.67
N LEU A 27 14.91 -14.32 18.06
CA LEU A 27 14.33 -15.65 18.27
C LEU A 27 15.27 -16.76 17.78
N ALA A 28 15.90 -16.58 16.61
CA ALA A 28 16.85 -17.54 16.06
C ALA A 28 18.10 -17.74 16.96
N VAL A 29 18.61 -16.66 17.56
CA VAL A 29 19.74 -16.74 18.50
C VAL A 29 19.36 -17.51 19.77
N VAL A 30 18.16 -17.28 20.30
CA VAL A 30 17.66 -18.01 21.48
C VAL A 30 17.46 -19.50 21.17
N GLU A 31 16.98 -19.84 19.98
CA GLU A 31 16.83 -21.23 19.51
C GLU A 31 18.18 -21.94 19.37
N GLU A 32 19.20 -21.24 18.85
CA GLU A 32 20.57 -21.76 18.73
C GLU A 32 21.21 -22.03 20.11
N ASP A 33 21.07 -21.11 21.06
CA ASP A 33 21.57 -21.28 22.44
C ASP A 33 20.83 -22.41 23.18
N ALA A 34 19.52 -22.56 22.95
CA ALA A 34 18.72 -23.65 23.51
C ALA A 34 19.16 -25.03 22.96
N MET A 35 19.40 -25.12 21.64
CA MET A 35 19.91 -26.35 21.02
C MET A 35 21.33 -26.70 21.47
N ALA A 36 22.21 -25.69 21.64
CA ALA A 36 23.56 -25.90 22.16
C ALA A 36 23.56 -26.42 23.61
N SER A 37 22.69 -25.88 24.46
CA SER A 37 22.47 -26.35 25.84
C SER A 37 22.00 -27.81 25.90
N GLN A 38 21.05 -28.19 25.03
CA GLN A 38 20.50 -29.55 24.99
C GLN A 38 21.55 -30.61 24.58
N TYR A 39 22.47 -30.27 23.67
CA TYR A 39 23.56 -31.15 23.28
C TYR A 39 24.59 -31.35 24.41
N ASN A 40 24.89 -30.30 25.18
CA ASN A 40 25.80 -30.39 26.32
C ASN A 40 25.24 -31.28 27.45
N LEU A 41 23.92 -31.29 27.66
CA LEU A 41 23.28 -32.22 28.61
C LEU A 41 23.32 -33.68 28.16
N ARG A 42 23.24 -33.93 26.84
CA ARG A 42 23.25 -35.29 26.28
C ARG A 42 24.63 -35.95 26.32
N GLY A 43 25.71 -35.15 26.26
CA GLY A 43 27.09 -35.62 26.34
C GLY A 43 27.52 -36.08 27.75
N ALA A 44 26.84 -35.63 28.81
CA ALA A 44 27.17 -35.99 30.19
C ALA A 44 26.62 -37.37 30.63
N LYS A 45 25.78 -38.03 29.82
CA LYS A 45 25.07 -39.27 30.18
C LYS A 45 25.73 -40.55 29.65
N GLY A 46 27.05 -40.54 29.46
CA GLY A 46 27.79 -41.62 28.78
C GLY A 46 29.17 -41.92 29.36
N LYS A 47 29.29 -42.11 30.68
CA LYS A 47 30.41 -42.84 31.28
C LYS A 47 29.89 -43.80 32.35
N GLU A 48 29.55 -44.99 31.89
CA GLU A 48 29.35 -46.17 32.72
C GLU A 48 30.74 -46.64 33.16
N SER A 49 31.13 -46.38 34.41
CA SER A 49 32.30 -46.99 35.02
C SER A 49 31.87 -48.20 35.84
N ALA A 50 32.25 -49.38 35.37
CA ALA A 50 32.14 -50.62 36.11
C ALA A 50 33.11 -50.61 37.31
N HIS A 51 32.59 -50.47 38.53
CA HIS A 51 33.06 -51.15 39.74
C HIS A 51 32.05 -50.88 40.88
N LEU A 52 31.23 -51.87 41.23
CA LEU A 52 30.35 -51.84 42.40
C LEU A 52 31.19 -52.29 43.60
N GLU A 53 31.66 -51.32 44.39
CA GLU A 53 32.09 -51.55 45.76
C GLU A 53 31.06 -50.87 46.67
N GLU A 54 30.52 -51.61 47.64
CA GLU A 54 29.47 -51.17 48.55
C GLU A 54 29.92 -49.90 49.31
N GLU A 55 29.27 -48.77 49.06
CA GLU A 55 29.41 -47.56 49.87
C GLU A 55 28.07 -47.18 50.53
N SER A 56 28.23 -46.62 51.73
CA SER A 56 27.23 -46.33 52.75
C SER A 56 26.04 -45.46 52.28
N PRO A 57 24.81 -45.69 52.80
CA PRO A 57 23.58 -44.99 52.37
C PRO A 57 23.54 -43.48 52.66
N ALA A 58 24.53 -42.94 53.37
CA ALA A 58 24.63 -41.51 53.66
C ALA A 58 25.10 -40.66 52.47
N HIS A 59 25.84 -41.24 51.52
CA HIS A 59 26.33 -40.52 50.33
C HIS A 59 25.23 -40.38 49.25
N ASP A 60 24.37 -41.38 49.11
CA ASP A 60 23.27 -41.39 48.13
C ASP A 60 22.17 -40.35 48.43
N GLN A 61 21.98 -40.04 49.72
CA GLN A 61 20.94 -39.09 50.14
C GLN A 61 21.34 -37.63 49.88
N GLU A 62 22.64 -37.29 50.02
CA GLU A 62 23.16 -35.96 49.69
C GLU A 62 23.17 -35.70 48.18
N ASP A 63 23.42 -36.74 47.37
CA ASP A 63 23.36 -36.67 45.91
C ASP A 63 21.91 -36.49 45.39
N LEU A 64 20.96 -37.18 46.02
CA LEU A 64 19.54 -37.02 45.72
C LEU A 64 19.03 -35.61 46.06
N GLU A 65 19.39 -35.07 47.22
CA GLU A 65 19.00 -33.72 47.63
C GLU A 65 19.54 -32.65 46.66
N LYS A 66 20.83 -32.76 46.27
CA LYS A 66 21.43 -31.89 45.25
C LYS A 66 20.70 -31.99 43.91
N THR A 67 20.34 -33.19 43.50
CA THR A 67 19.61 -33.43 42.24
C THR A 67 18.19 -32.85 42.28
N VAL A 68 17.48 -32.99 43.40
CA VAL A 68 16.15 -32.40 43.60
C VAL A 68 16.21 -30.88 43.60
N ASN A 69 17.18 -30.29 44.31
CA ASN A 69 17.36 -28.83 44.34
C ASN A 69 17.65 -28.27 42.93
N ARG A 70 18.49 -28.96 42.14
CA ARG A 70 18.73 -28.59 40.74
C ARG A 70 17.47 -28.69 39.89
N LEU A 71 16.68 -29.76 40.07
CA LEU A 71 15.42 -29.92 39.35
C LEU A 71 14.43 -28.79 39.69
N VAL A 72 14.35 -28.39 40.96
CA VAL A 72 13.50 -27.29 41.41
C VAL A 72 13.92 -25.98 40.74
N THR A 73 15.22 -25.67 40.67
CA THR A 73 15.71 -24.46 39.99
C THR A 73 15.46 -24.50 38.48
N ASP A 74 15.66 -25.66 37.86
CA ASP A 74 15.44 -25.85 36.42
C ASP A 74 13.95 -25.68 36.07
N VAL A 75 13.05 -26.25 36.88
CA VAL A 75 11.59 -26.12 36.72
C VAL A 75 11.15 -24.67 36.91
N ALA A 76 11.68 -23.96 37.92
CA ALA A 76 11.37 -22.55 38.12
C ALA A 76 11.78 -21.71 36.91
N THR A 77 13.01 -21.91 36.41
CA THR A 77 13.54 -21.20 35.24
C THR A 77 12.71 -21.47 33.98
N HIS A 78 12.32 -22.73 33.75
CA HIS A 78 11.45 -23.08 32.62
C HIS A 78 10.05 -22.51 32.76
N GLY A 79 9.50 -22.46 33.97
CA GLY A 79 8.20 -21.84 34.25
C GLY A 79 8.19 -20.36 33.88
N GLU A 80 9.23 -19.62 34.26
CA GLU A 80 9.39 -18.21 33.88
C GLU A 80 9.53 -18.03 32.36
N ALA A 81 10.35 -18.86 31.71
CA ALA A 81 10.51 -18.82 30.26
C ALA A 81 9.20 -19.11 29.50
N LEU A 82 8.41 -20.07 29.98
CA LEU A 82 7.08 -20.37 29.44
C LEU A 82 6.09 -19.23 29.64
N GLY A 83 6.13 -18.57 30.80
CA GLY A 83 5.32 -17.37 31.07
C GLY A 83 5.63 -16.25 30.08
N PHE A 84 6.91 -15.94 29.90
CA PHE A 84 7.36 -14.94 28.92
C PHE A 84 6.96 -15.30 27.48
N ALA A 85 7.08 -16.58 27.10
CA ALA A 85 6.66 -17.06 25.79
C ALA A 85 5.15 -16.91 25.57
N ALA A 86 4.34 -17.21 26.59
CA ALA A 86 2.89 -17.05 26.53
C ALA A 86 2.47 -15.58 26.35
N GLU A 87 3.09 -14.66 27.11
CA GLU A 87 2.84 -13.22 26.95
C GLU A 87 3.22 -12.72 25.55
N THR A 88 4.36 -13.17 25.03
CA THR A 88 4.81 -12.80 23.67
C THR A 88 3.86 -13.34 22.60
N PHE A 89 3.36 -14.56 22.76
CA PHE A 89 2.42 -15.17 21.83
C PHE A 89 1.07 -14.45 21.82
N GLU A 90 0.54 -14.08 23.00
CA GLU A 90 -0.69 -13.30 23.07
C GLU A 90 -0.54 -11.90 22.45
N ALA A 91 0.59 -11.23 22.66
CA ALA A 91 0.89 -9.96 21.99
C ALA A 91 0.89 -10.11 20.45
N PHE A 92 1.54 -11.17 19.95
CA PHE A 92 1.56 -11.46 18.51
C PHE A 92 0.17 -11.76 17.95
N LYS A 93 -0.65 -12.50 18.70
CA LYS A 93 -2.03 -12.84 18.31
C LYS A 93 -2.91 -11.59 18.17
N GLU A 94 -2.86 -10.67 19.13
CA GLU A 94 -3.58 -9.39 19.02
C GLU A 94 -3.05 -8.54 17.85
N GLU A 95 -1.74 -8.59 17.58
CA GLU A 95 -1.15 -7.91 16.43
C GLU A 95 -1.65 -8.51 15.08
N MET A 96 -1.77 -9.84 14.98
CA MET A 96 -2.34 -10.50 13.80
C MET A 96 -3.81 -10.12 13.59
N LYS A 97 -4.59 -10.06 14.66
CA LYS A 97 -5.99 -9.64 14.62
C LYS A 97 -6.13 -8.22 14.08
N LEU A 98 -5.29 -7.30 14.56
CA LEU A 98 -5.24 -5.93 14.05
C LEU A 98 -4.88 -5.88 12.55
N MET A 99 -3.91 -6.69 12.09
CA MET A 99 -3.60 -6.75 10.65
C MET A 99 -4.79 -7.27 9.84
N GLN A 100 -5.49 -8.27 10.35
CA GLN A 100 -6.66 -8.82 9.67
C GLN A 100 -7.76 -7.78 9.51
N GLU A 101 -8.04 -7.00 10.56
CA GLU A 101 -9.00 -5.89 10.52
C GLU A 101 -8.59 -4.85 9.46
N GLN A 102 -7.31 -4.46 9.42
CA GLN A 102 -6.77 -3.53 8.43
C GLN A 102 -6.89 -4.06 6.99
N ILE A 103 -6.65 -5.36 6.77
CA ILE A 103 -6.82 -5.98 5.45
C ILE A 103 -8.29 -5.92 5.02
N VAL A 104 -9.22 -6.24 5.93
CA VAL A 104 -10.65 -6.20 5.64
C VAL A 104 -11.10 -4.77 5.30
N GLU A 105 -10.61 -3.77 6.03
CA GLU A 105 -10.88 -2.36 5.73
C GLU A 105 -10.33 -1.95 4.35
N ALA A 106 -9.08 -2.30 4.06
CA ALA A 106 -8.45 -2.00 2.77
C ALA A 106 -9.19 -2.66 1.59
N VAL A 107 -9.62 -3.91 1.74
CA VAL A 107 -10.44 -4.62 0.74
C VAL A 107 -11.78 -3.93 0.54
N THR A 108 -12.40 -3.46 1.62
CA THR A 108 -13.67 -2.72 1.55
C THR A 108 -13.51 -1.38 0.82
N MET A 109 -12.44 -0.63 1.13
CA MET A 109 -12.11 0.61 0.42
C MET A 109 -11.84 0.36 -1.07
N ASN A 110 -11.07 -0.68 -1.42
CA ASN A 110 -10.82 -1.03 -2.81
C ASN A 110 -12.10 -1.37 -3.57
N ARG A 111 -13.05 -2.06 -2.93
CA ARG A 111 -14.37 -2.33 -3.52
C ARG A 111 -15.14 -1.03 -3.77
N SER A 112 -15.14 -0.10 -2.81
CA SER A 112 -15.78 1.22 -2.98
C SER A 112 -15.16 2.00 -4.14
N LEU A 113 -13.82 2.03 -4.21
CA LEU A 113 -13.09 2.68 -5.31
C LEU A 113 -13.43 2.04 -6.66
N SER A 114 -13.51 0.71 -6.72
CA SER A 114 -13.90 -0.01 -7.93
C SER A 114 -15.31 0.36 -8.40
N ASN A 115 -16.28 0.47 -7.47
CA ASN A 115 -17.64 0.93 -7.79
C ASN A 115 -17.66 2.37 -8.32
N LEU A 116 -16.85 3.26 -7.73
CA LEU A 116 -16.71 4.63 -8.21
C LEU A 116 -16.13 4.68 -9.62
N VAL A 117 -15.05 3.92 -9.88
CA VAL A 117 -14.44 3.82 -11.21
C VAL A 117 -15.46 3.34 -12.24
N LYS A 118 -16.27 2.33 -11.90
CA LYS A 118 -17.33 1.82 -12.78
C LYS A 118 -18.38 2.90 -13.09
N THR A 119 -18.82 3.63 -12.06
CA THR A 119 -19.76 4.75 -12.22
C THR A 119 -19.20 5.84 -13.14
N LEU A 120 -17.91 6.16 -13.01
CA LEU A 120 -17.25 7.13 -13.88
C LEU A 120 -17.14 6.63 -15.32
N GLN A 121 -16.81 5.35 -15.51
CA GLN A 121 -16.78 4.72 -16.84
C GLN A 121 -18.15 4.79 -17.53
N ASP A 122 -19.22 4.47 -16.80
CA ASP A 122 -20.59 4.54 -17.34
C ASP A 122 -20.96 5.98 -17.76
N LYS A 123 -20.62 6.98 -16.94
CA LYS A 123 -20.81 8.39 -17.29
C LYS A 123 -20.00 8.83 -18.51
N VAL A 124 -18.76 8.35 -18.65
CA VAL A 124 -17.94 8.65 -19.84
C VAL A 124 -18.59 8.07 -21.11
N VAL A 125 -19.16 6.86 -21.02
CA VAL A 125 -19.91 6.26 -22.14
C VAL A 125 -21.14 7.10 -22.48
N GLU A 126 -21.92 7.51 -21.47
CA GLU A 126 -23.10 8.35 -21.66
C GLU A 126 -22.75 9.71 -22.31
N LEU A 127 -21.73 10.39 -21.79
CA LEU A 127 -21.26 11.67 -22.34
C LEU A 127 -20.76 11.51 -23.79
N ARG A 128 -20.04 10.43 -24.10
CA ARG A 128 -19.60 10.15 -25.46
C ARG A 128 -20.80 9.96 -26.41
N ALA A 129 -21.82 9.21 -25.99
CA ALA A 129 -23.03 9.02 -26.77
C ALA A 129 -23.80 10.35 -26.95
N SER A 130 -23.88 11.18 -25.91
CA SER A 130 -24.50 12.50 -25.97
C SER A 130 -23.78 13.42 -26.96
N ASN A 131 -22.46 13.52 -26.88
CA ASN A 131 -21.66 14.33 -27.80
C ASN A 131 -21.78 13.87 -29.25
N GLN A 132 -21.82 12.55 -29.48
CA GLN A 132 -22.03 12.01 -30.82
C GLN A 132 -23.42 12.34 -31.39
N ARG A 133 -24.46 12.39 -30.54
CA ARG A 133 -25.80 12.84 -30.95
C ARG A 133 -25.80 14.33 -31.31
N LEU A 134 -25.16 15.16 -30.49
CA LEU A 134 -25.04 16.60 -30.74
C LEU A 134 -24.38 16.88 -32.10
N LEU A 135 -23.22 16.26 -32.37
CA LEU A 135 -22.50 16.39 -33.64
C LEU A 135 -23.36 16.01 -34.86
N ARG A 136 -24.23 15.00 -34.74
CA ARG A 136 -25.17 14.62 -35.81
C ARG A 136 -26.26 15.66 -36.03
N ILE A 137 -26.78 16.29 -34.98
CA ILE A 137 -27.80 17.34 -35.07
C ILE A 137 -27.22 18.58 -35.75
N ASP A 138 -26.02 19.00 -35.34
CA ASP A 138 -25.35 20.17 -35.93
C ASP A 138 -25.06 19.95 -37.42
N SER A 139 -24.63 18.73 -37.80
CA SER A 139 -24.44 18.34 -39.20
C SER A 139 -25.75 18.28 -40.01
N ALA A 140 -26.85 17.82 -39.42
CA ALA A 140 -28.16 17.80 -40.08
C ALA A 140 -28.72 19.23 -40.26
N SER A 141 -28.52 20.11 -39.28
CA SER A 141 -28.95 21.50 -39.34
C SER A 141 -28.20 22.32 -40.40
N SER A 142 -26.92 22.01 -40.66
CA SER A 142 -26.14 22.66 -41.72
C SER A 142 -26.54 22.23 -43.13
N SER A 143 -27.14 21.03 -43.29
CA SER A 143 -27.66 20.54 -44.58
C SER A 143 -28.97 21.21 -45.01
N GLN A 144 -29.71 21.82 -44.07
CA GLN A 144 -30.90 22.64 -44.35
C GLN A 144 -30.58 24.14 -44.43
N GLY A 145 -29.29 24.50 -44.50
CA GLY A 145 -28.79 25.87 -44.58
C GLY A 145 -28.22 26.25 -45.95
N ARG A 146 -28.62 25.59 -47.04
CA ARG A 146 -28.22 25.99 -48.40
C ARG A 146 -29.38 26.63 -49.16
N THR A 147 -29.68 27.89 -48.83
CA THR A 147 -29.93 29.00 -49.79
C THR A 147 -30.16 30.33 -49.04
N SER A 148 -29.13 30.86 -48.40
CA SER A 148 -28.96 32.33 -48.42
C SER A 148 -27.47 32.59 -48.57
N ARG A 149 -27.06 32.74 -49.83
CA ARG A 149 -25.76 33.29 -50.18
C ARG A 149 -25.70 34.67 -49.53
N ILE A 150 -25.00 34.79 -48.40
CA ILE A 150 -24.71 36.09 -47.81
C ILE A 150 -23.76 36.75 -48.80
N ASP A 151 -24.33 37.63 -49.60
CA ASP A 151 -23.58 38.54 -50.45
C ASP A 151 -22.84 39.46 -49.49
N VAL A 152 -21.55 39.16 -49.25
CA VAL A 152 -20.67 40.02 -48.47
C VAL A 152 -20.45 41.27 -49.31
N GLN A 153 -21.43 42.17 -49.28
CA GLN A 153 -21.20 43.55 -49.65
C GLN A 153 -20.04 44.02 -48.77
N ARG A 154 -18.94 44.33 -49.44
CA ARG A 154 -17.77 45.05 -48.93
C ARG A 154 -18.26 46.29 -48.17
N LEU A 155 -18.47 46.14 -46.86
CA LEU A 155 -19.07 47.18 -46.05
C LEU A 155 -18.00 48.22 -45.72
N VAL A 156 -18.11 49.33 -46.46
CA VAL A 156 -17.85 50.72 -46.10
C VAL A 156 -17.00 50.94 -44.83
N LYS A 157 -15.84 51.56 -45.04
CA LYS A 157 -14.96 52.14 -44.01
C LYS A 157 -15.77 52.98 -43.02
N TYR A 158 -15.90 52.50 -41.78
CA TYR A 158 -16.37 53.33 -40.67
C TYR A 158 -15.20 54.18 -40.15
N SER A 159 -15.12 55.41 -40.64
CA SER A 159 -14.17 56.40 -40.13
C SER A 159 -14.60 56.90 -38.76
N GLY A 160 -13.80 56.59 -37.73
CA GLY A 160 -13.51 57.58 -36.67
C GLY A 160 -14.21 57.45 -35.31
N SER A 161 -14.50 56.24 -34.80
CA SER A 161 -14.85 56.07 -33.37
C SER A 161 -13.81 55.22 -32.61
N PRO A 162 -13.61 55.45 -31.31
CA PRO A 162 -12.74 54.60 -30.47
C PRO A 162 -13.15 53.12 -30.49
N ASP A 163 -14.44 52.83 -30.60
CA ASP A 163 -14.99 51.47 -30.74
C ASP A 163 -14.61 50.81 -32.07
N ALA A 164 -14.47 51.57 -33.15
CA ALA A 164 -14.05 51.03 -34.45
C ALA A 164 -12.63 50.41 -34.38
N ARG A 165 -11.74 50.98 -33.56
CA ARG A 165 -10.39 50.41 -33.33
C ARG A 165 -10.43 49.09 -32.56
N VAL A 166 -11.39 48.92 -31.66
CA VAL A 166 -11.56 47.69 -30.89
C VAL A 166 -12.07 46.57 -31.79
N ILE A 167 -13.01 46.90 -32.69
CA ILE A 167 -13.56 45.96 -33.66
C ILE A 167 -12.50 45.58 -34.71
N ASP A 168 -11.76 46.55 -35.24
CA ASP A 168 -10.67 46.28 -36.18
C ASP A 168 -9.56 45.42 -35.55
N ASN A 169 -9.23 45.67 -34.28
CA ASN A 169 -8.22 44.88 -33.56
C ASN A 169 -8.72 43.45 -33.29
N PHE A 170 -10.00 43.27 -32.98
CA PHE A 170 -10.59 41.94 -32.79
C PHE A 170 -10.61 41.14 -34.10
N LEU A 171 -10.99 41.78 -35.21
CA LEU A 171 -11.01 41.12 -36.53
C LEU A 171 -9.60 40.76 -37.01
N PHE A 172 -8.61 41.64 -36.81
CA PHE A 172 -7.21 41.33 -37.10
C PHE A 172 -6.66 40.16 -36.27
N GLN A 173 -7.06 40.08 -34.98
CA GLN A 173 -6.63 39.00 -34.10
C GLN A 173 -7.24 37.65 -34.52
N VAL A 174 -8.50 37.63 -34.97
CA VAL A 174 -9.13 36.41 -35.48
C VAL A 174 -8.48 35.95 -36.79
N ASP A 175 -8.24 36.85 -37.75
CA ASP A 175 -7.55 36.50 -39.00
C ASP A 175 -6.14 35.94 -38.74
N TYR A 176 -5.37 36.56 -37.84
CA TYR A 176 -4.04 36.06 -37.45
C TYR A 176 -4.08 34.65 -36.88
N TYR A 177 -5.05 34.34 -36.01
CA TYR A 177 -5.16 32.99 -35.44
C TYR A 177 -5.60 31.94 -36.46
N MET A 178 -6.47 32.31 -37.41
CA MET A 178 -6.91 31.40 -38.47
C MET A 178 -5.79 31.10 -39.46
N ASP A 179 -4.94 32.07 -39.79
CA ASP A 179 -3.78 31.86 -40.66
C ASP A 179 -2.72 30.95 -40.01
N LEU A 180 -2.46 31.07 -38.70
CA LEU A 180 -1.57 30.15 -37.99
C LEU A 180 -2.11 28.71 -37.95
N GLN A 181 -3.43 28.55 -37.88
CA GLN A 181 -4.06 27.25 -37.82
C GLN A 181 -3.99 26.51 -39.16
N ASN A 182 -4.05 27.26 -40.27
CA ASN A 182 -3.88 26.70 -41.62
C ASN A 182 -2.42 26.35 -41.95
N VAL A 183 -1.42 27.05 -41.39
CA VAL A 183 0.01 26.72 -41.61
C VAL A 183 0.43 25.45 -40.86
N VAL A 184 -0.19 25.14 -39.71
CA VAL A 184 0.17 23.96 -38.92
C VAL A 184 -0.42 22.66 -39.48
N GLU A 185 -1.47 22.73 -40.31
CA GLU A 185 -2.05 21.54 -40.96
C GLU A 185 -1.33 21.11 -42.25
N GLU A 186 -0.41 21.91 -42.82
CA GLU A 186 0.30 21.55 -44.06
C GLU A 186 1.63 20.81 -43.85
N ASP A 187 2.13 20.66 -42.61
CA ASP A 187 3.44 20.05 -42.30
C ASP A 187 3.36 18.70 -41.52
N LEU A 188 2.22 18.00 -41.55
CA LEU A 188 2.03 16.66 -40.94
C LEU A 188 1.47 15.61 -41.91
#